data_AF-A0A4S5BMC8-F1
#
_entry.id   AF-A0A4S5BMC8-F1
#
_cell.length_a   1.000
_cell.length_b   1.000
_cell.length_c   1.000
_cell.angle_alpha   90.00
_cell.angle_beta   90.00
_cell.angle_gamma   90.00
#
_symmetry.space_group_name_H-M   'P 1'
#
loop_
_entity.id
_entity.type
_entity.pdbx_description
1 polymer ?
#
loop_
_entity_poly.entity_id
_entity_poly.type
_entity_poly.pdbx_seq_one_letter_code
_entity_poly.pdbx_strand_id
1 'polypeptide(L)'
;MVRLYLKRCLLWLVSVCWLTATLAFAQSNLDVSGDSVLQEVHWAVEPDGAVVVSAQMVLMLSRPMVEALHQGIPVYFVAQASLTRTRWWLWDKKDIDAHRYWRLSYQPLTRVWRLQSSQESSKHTDSSQGLAQYFDSLDQALALMQRISNWRIGERSQLARDQAYVARFSLGVDQERLPRPLQFDAQGRNDWDLLLRASESAVLLPQAQGGATQ
;
A
#
# COMPACT_ATOMS: atom_id res chain seq x y z
N MET A 1 -28.92 -54.86 9.13
CA MET A 1 -27.50 -54.46 9.22
C MET A 1 -27.07 -53.32 8.28
N VAL A 2 -27.88 -52.89 7.30
CA VAL A 2 -27.50 -51.84 6.31
C VAL A 2 -27.59 -50.39 6.85
N ARG A 3 -28.49 -50.12 7.81
CA ARG A 3 -28.72 -48.77 8.38
C ARG A 3 -27.57 -48.21 9.25
N LEU A 4 -26.64 -49.05 9.71
CA LEU A 4 -25.49 -48.61 10.52
C LEU A 4 -24.30 -48.11 9.68
N TYR A 5 -24.14 -48.60 8.45
CA TYR A 5 -23.05 -48.20 7.55
C TYR A 5 -23.31 -46.83 6.91
N LEU A 6 -24.56 -46.51 6.59
CA LEU A 6 -24.92 -45.22 6.00
C LEU A 6 -24.65 -44.03 6.94
N LYS A 7 -24.88 -44.21 8.25
CA LYS A 7 -24.61 -43.17 9.26
C LYS A 7 -23.11 -42.95 9.50
N ARG A 8 -22.28 -43.99 9.39
CA ARG A 8 -20.81 -43.90 9.56
C ARG A 8 -20.13 -43.26 8.34
N CYS A 9 -20.69 -43.45 7.14
CA CYS A 9 -20.21 -42.79 5.93
C CYS A 9 -20.55 -41.28 5.91
N LEU A 10 -21.76 -40.92 6.36
CA LEU A 10 -22.18 -39.51 6.48
C LEU A 10 -21.35 -38.74 7.54
N LEU A 11 -21.02 -39.36 8.67
CA LEU A 11 -20.18 -38.77 9.70
C LEU A 11 -18.72 -38.58 9.25
N TRP A 12 -18.21 -39.45 8.37
CA TRP A 12 -16.85 -39.31 7.82
C TRP A 12 -16.76 -38.14 6.82
N LEU A 13 -17.79 -37.93 6.00
CA LEU A 13 -17.85 -36.81 5.04
C LEU A 13 -17.94 -35.44 5.74
N VAL A 14 -18.67 -35.33 6.84
CA VAL A 14 -18.78 -34.06 7.60
C VAL A 14 -17.45 -33.72 8.31
N SER A 15 -16.72 -34.73 8.79
CA SER A 15 -15.42 -34.52 9.46
C SER A 15 -14.32 -34.09 8.48
N VAL A 16 -14.28 -34.66 7.27
CA VAL A 16 -13.35 -34.23 6.21
C VAL A 16 -13.66 -32.81 5.74
N CYS A 17 -14.93 -32.40 5.72
CA CYS A 17 -15.35 -31.05 5.35
C CYS A 17 -15.00 -30.01 6.44
N TRP A 18 -15.00 -30.40 7.72
CA TRP A 18 -14.54 -29.54 8.82
C TRP A 18 -13.02 -29.37 8.87
N LEU A 19 -12.26 -30.39 8.44
CA LEU A 19 -10.79 -30.33 8.40
C LEU A 19 -10.25 -29.53 7.20
N THR A 20 -11.01 -29.40 6.11
CA THR A 20 -10.61 -28.56 4.97
C THR A 20 -10.99 -27.09 5.16
N ALA A 21 -12.01 -26.77 5.96
CA ALA A 21 -12.46 -25.40 6.19
C ALA A 21 -11.50 -24.57 7.06
N THR A 22 -10.66 -25.21 7.89
CA THR A 22 -9.71 -24.50 8.77
C THR A 22 -8.42 -24.07 8.09
N LEU A 23 -8.03 -24.67 6.95
CA LEU A 23 -6.80 -24.29 6.24
C LEU A 23 -6.95 -23.04 5.34
N ALA A 24 -8.17 -22.54 5.12
CA ALA A 24 -8.40 -21.45 4.17
C ALA A 24 -8.32 -20.03 4.78
N PHE A 25 -8.23 -19.88 6.12
CA PHE A 25 -8.33 -18.57 6.77
C PHE A 25 -6.99 -17.86 7.05
N ALA A 26 -5.86 -18.39 6.57
CA ALA A 26 -4.54 -17.82 6.85
C ALA A 26 -3.71 -17.47 5.60
N GLN A 27 -4.34 -17.20 4.46
CA GLN A 27 -3.62 -16.61 3.33
C GLN A 27 -3.65 -15.08 3.44
N SER A 28 -2.66 -14.55 4.17
CA SER A 28 -2.18 -13.20 3.93
C SER A 28 -1.64 -13.15 2.51
N ASN A 29 -2.48 -12.75 1.56
CA ASN A 29 -2.09 -12.57 0.17
C ASN A 29 -1.18 -11.34 0.09
N LEU A 30 0.13 -11.58 0.08
CA LEU A 30 1.09 -10.64 -0.50
C LEU A 30 0.92 -10.76 -2.02
N ASP A 31 -0.02 -10.00 -2.55
CA ASP A 31 -0.19 -9.84 -3.99
C ASP A 31 0.95 -8.95 -4.47
N VAL A 32 1.98 -9.58 -5.04
CA VAL A 32 3.17 -8.93 -5.56
C VAL A 32 3.09 -9.00 -7.09
N SER A 33 2.57 -7.94 -7.70
CA SER A 33 2.65 -7.74 -9.14
C SER A 33 3.99 -7.09 -9.50
N GLY A 34 4.91 -7.91 -10.03
CA GLY A 34 6.21 -7.49 -10.57
C GLY A 34 7.40 -7.67 -9.62
N ASP A 35 8.62 -7.47 -10.14
CA ASP A 35 9.89 -7.55 -9.37
C ASP A 35 10.03 -6.47 -8.26
N SER A 36 8.99 -5.64 -8.07
CA SER A 36 8.92 -4.69 -6.98
C SER A 36 8.56 -5.42 -5.68
N VAL A 37 9.27 -5.14 -4.60
CA VAL A 37 9.07 -5.83 -3.31
C VAL A 37 8.84 -4.80 -2.21
N LEU A 38 7.74 -4.94 -1.49
CA LEU A 38 7.49 -4.20 -0.26
C LEU A 38 8.19 -4.93 0.89
N GLN A 39 9.23 -4.30 1.46
CA GLN A 39 10.10 -4.95 2.45
C GLN A 39 9.50 -4.85 3.85
N GLU A 40 9.16 -3.64 4.27
CA GLU A 40 8.69 -3.37 5.63
C GLU A 40 7.73 -2.19 5.64
N VAL A 41 6.65 -2.31 6.41
CA VAL A 41 5.74 -1.22 6.72
C VAL A 41 5.56 -1.18 8.23
N HIS A 42 5.92 -0.06 8.84
CA HIS A 42 5.81 0.18 10.27
C HIS A 42 4.77 1.27 10.53
N TRP A 43 3.85 0.97 11.43
CA TRP A 43 2.79 1.86 11.88
C TRP A 43 3.06 2.27 13.32
N ALA A 44 3.12 3.57 13.60
CA ALA A 44 3.36 4.07 14.94
C ALA A 44 2.36 5.16 15.32
N VAL A 45 2.17 5.32 16.63
CA VAL A 45 1.48 6.48 17.19
C VAL A 45 2.52 7.31 17.92
N GLU A 46 2.74 8.55 17.45
CA GLU A 46 3.65 9.48 18.10
C GLU A 46 3.08 9.97 19.44
N PRO A 47 3.94 10.47 20.36
CA PRO A 47 3.51 10.96 21.67
C PRO A 47 2.47 12.09 21.62
N ASP A 48 2.46 12.87 20.54
CA ASP A 48 1.50 13.93 20.27
C ASP A 48 0.14 13.41 19.76
N GLY A 49 0.00 12.09 19.59
CA GLY A 49 -1.19 11.44 19.06
C GLY A 49 -1.26 11.36 17.54
N ALA A 50 -0.20 11.71 16.80
CA ALA A 50 -0.12 11.47 15.37
C ALA A 50 -0.11 9.98 15.06
N VAL A 51 -0.88 9.55 14.06
CA VAL A 51 -0.67 8.22 13.47
C VAL A 51 0.27 8.39 12.29
N VAL A 52 1.40 7.71 12.33
CA VAL A 52 2.46 7.78 11.31
C VAL A 52 2.73 6.43 10.67
N VAL A 53 3.09 6.47 9.39
CA VAL A 53 3.48 5.31 8.59
C VAL A 53 4.89 5.50 8.08
N SER A 54 5.72 4.47 8.24
CA SER A 54 7.01 4.37 7.57
C SER A 54 7.03 3.11 6.72
N ALA A 55 7.49 3.22 5.48
CA ALA A 55 7.55 2.10 4.55
C ALA A 55 8.88 2.08 3.80
N GLN A 56 9.43 0.88 3.63
CA GLN A 56 10.61 0.60 2.84
C GLN A 56 10.24 -0.40 1.75
N MET A 57 10.59 -0.08 0.52
CA MET A 57 10.25 -0.90 -0.65
C MET A 57 11.31 -0.78 -1.73
N VAL A 58 11.34 -1.77 -2.60
CA VAL A 58 12.11 -1.77 -3.84
C VAL A 58 11.14 -1.60 -4.99
N LEU A 59 11.36 -0.58 -5.81
CA LEU A 59 10.54 -0.26 -6.96
C LEU A 59 11.30 -0.59 -8.24
N MET A 60 10.73 -1.48 -9.03
CA MET A 60 11.21 -1.84 -10.36
C MET A 60 10.18 -1.39 -11.38
N LEU A 61 10.55 -0.41 -12.21
CA LEU A 61 9.71 0.06 -13.30
C LEU A 61 9.83 -0.90 -14.48
N SER A 62 8.71 -1.18 -15.14
CA SER A 62 8.71 -1.91 -16.39
C SER A 62 9.42 -1.14 -17.50
N ARG A 63 9.97 -1.85 -18.48
CA ARG A 63 10.59 -1.26 -19.67
C ARG A 63 9.70 -0.20 -20.38
N PRO A 64 8.42 -0.46 -20.70
CA PRO A 64 7.57 0.53 -21.36
C PRO A 64 7.33 1.79 -20.52
N MET A 65 7.29 1.68 -19.19
CA MET A 65 7.15 2.84 -18.30
C MET A 65 8.40 3.74 -18.37
N VAL A 66 9.59 3.13 -18.41
CA VAL A 66 10.86 3.84 -18.60
C VAL A 66 10.94 4.50 -19.98
N GLU A 67 10.53 3.79 -21.04
CA GLU A 67 10.49 4.34 -22.41
C GLU A 67 9.52 5.53 -22.52
N ALA A 68 8.34 5.44 -21.92
CA ALA A 68 7.37 6.53 -21.87
C ALA A 68 7.90 7.75 -21.10
N LEU A 69 8.57 7.52 -19.96
CA LEU A 69 9.25 8.59 -19.21
C LEU A 69 10.28 9.29 -20.10
N HIS A 70 11.11 8.55 -20.84
CA HIS A 70 12.09 9.14 -21.76
C HIS A 70 11.47 9.96 -22.89
N GLN A 71 10.24 9.63 -23.31
CA GLN A 71 9.46 10.43 -24.26
C GLN A 71 8.86 11.71 -23.63
N GLY A 72 9.09 11.95 -22.34
CA GLY A 72 8.60 13.11 -21.60
C GLY A 72 7.18 12.92 -21.04
N ILE A 73 6.64 11.69 -21.07
CA ILE A 73 5.32 11.39 -20.53
C ILE A 73 5.46 11.20 -19.01
N PRO A 74 4.82 12.04 -18.18
CA PRO A 74 4.93 11.93 -16.73
C PRO A 74 4.17 10.71 -16.21
N VAL A 75 4.75 10.01 -15.25
CA VAL A 75 4.12 8.91 -14.53
C VAL A 75 3.72 9.37 -13.13
N TYR A 76 2.48 9.04 -12.75
CA TYR A 76 1.91 9.39 -11.45
C TYR A 76 1.87 8.15 -10.57
N PHE A 77 2.45 8.27 -9.38
CA PHE A 77 2.42 7.23 -8.36
C PHE A 77 1.59 7.70 -7.18
N VAL A 78 0.86 6.77 -6.58
CA VAL A 78 -0.02 7.03 -5.45
C VAL A 78 0.28 6.01 -4.37
N ALA A 79 0.71 6.50 -3.21
CA ALA A 79 0.67 5.71 -1.98
C ALA A 79 -0.62 6.04 -1.23
N GLN A 80 -1.32 5.00 -0.82
CA GLN A 80 -2.50 5.05 0.01
C GLN A 80 -2.20 4.33 1.33
N ALA A 81 -2.47 5.00 2.43
CA ALA A 81 -2.47 4.42 3.76
C ALA A 81 -3.88 4.54 4.34
N SER A 82 -4.48 3.40 4.66
CA SER A 82 -5.84 3.36 5.19
C SER A 82 -5.90 2.53 6.47
N LEU A 83 -6.68 3.01 7.42
CA LEU A 83 -7.02 2.28 8.65
C LEU A 83 -8.51 2.02 8.64
N THR A 84 -8.87 0.75 8.51
CA THR A 84 -10.27 0.31 8.48
C THR A 84 -10.58 -0.46 9.75
N ARG A 85 -11.72 -0.21 10.38
CA ARG A 85 -12.12 -0.96 11.58
C ARG A 85 -12.52 -2.39 11.21
N THR A 86 -12.03 -3.38 11.95
CA THR A 86 -12.43 -4.78 11.79
C THR A 86 -13.86 -4.94 12.33
N ARG A 87 -14.88 -4.89 11.46
CA ARG A 87 -16.29 -5.04 11.84
C ARG A 87 -16.93 -6.23 11.11
N TRP A 88 -17.83 -6.94 11.79
CA TRP A 88 -18.34 -8.24 11.34
C TRP A 88 -19.51 -8.18 10.34
N TRP A 89 -20.13 -7.03 10.09
CA TRP A 89 -21.29 -6.94 9.18
C TRP A 89 -21.20 -5.73 8.23
N LEU A 90 -20.91 -6.05 6.97
CA LEU A 90 -21.26 -5.40 5.69
C LEU A 90 -20.92 -3.93 5.37
N TRP A 91 -20.40 -3.10 6.28
CA TRP A 91 -19.94 -1.75 5.92
C TRP A 91 -18.51 -1.44 6.40
N ASP A 92 -17.56 -1.53 5.47
CA ASP A 92 -16.18 -1.08 5.65
C ASP A 92 -16.13 0.45 5.61
N LYS A 93 -16.20 1.07 6.78
CA LYS A 93 -15.89 2.49 6.90
C LYS A 93 -14.39 2.62 7.20
N LYS A 94 -13.65 3.23 6.27
CA LYS A 94 -12.27 3.67 6.50
C LYS A 94 -12.31 4.83 7.49
N ASP A 95 -11.73 4.64 8.67
CA ASP A 95 -11.72 5.67 9.72
C ASP A 95 -10.62 6.71 9.42
N ILE A 96 -9.50 6.29 8.82
CA ILE A 96 -8.45 7.15 8.28
C ILE A 96 -8.12 6.69 6.85
N ASP A 97 -8.08 7.62 5.90
CA ASP A 97 -7.61 7.39 4.53
C ASP A 97 -6.73 8.57 4.12
N ALA A 98 -5.46 8.29 3.81
CA ALA A 98 -4.49 9.29 3.43
C ALA A 98 -3.81 8.90 2.12
N HIS A 99 -3.65 9.88 1.23
CA HIS A 99 -3.02 9.73 -0.07
C HIS A 99 -1.76 10.58 -0.17
N ARG A 100 -0.74 10.02 -0.82
CA ARG A 100 0.49 10.71 -1.18
C ARG A 100 0.75 10.49 -2.65
N TYR A 101 0.91 11.60 -3.37
CA TYR A 101 1.09 11.58 -4.82
C TYR A 101 2.53 11.94 -5.17
N TRP A 102 3.11 11.19 -6.10
CA TRP A 102 4.34 11.56 -6.78
C TRP A 102 4.12 11.70 -8.27
N ARG A 103 4.82 12.66 -8.87
CA ARG A 103 4.92 12.81 -10.32
C ARG A 103 6.38 12.70 -10.71
N LEU A 104 6.70 11.65 -11.46
CA LEU A 104 8.01 11.47 -12.08
C LEU A 104 7.93 11.90 -13.54
N SER A 105 8.89 12.71 -13.97
CA SER A 105 8.99 13.18 -15.35
C SER A 105 10.44 13.33 -15.78
N TYR A 106 10.75 13.05 -17.03
CA TYR A 106 12.06 13.29 -17.61
C TYR A 106 12.01 14.49 -18.54
N GLN A 107 13.04 15.33 -18.49
CA GLN A 107 13.21 16.45 -19.41
C GLN A 107 14.31 16.10 -20.43
N PRO A 108 13.97 15.76 -21.69
CA PRO A 108 14.97 15.30 -22.65
C PRO A 108 16.05 16.34 -22.98
N LEU A 109 15.68 17.63 -22.95
CA LEU A 109 16.60 18.73 -23.29
C LEU A 109 17.69 18.91 -22.23
N THR A 110 17.31 18.89 -20.95
CA THR A 110 18.24 19.06 -19.83
C THR A 110 18.79 17.74 -19.32
N ARG A 111 18.21 16.61 -19.76
CA ARG A 111 18.48 15.24 -19.28
C ARG A 111 18.27 15.07 -17.78
N VAL A 112 17.40 15.89 -17.19
CA VAL A 112 17.11 15.89 -15.76
C VAL A 112 15.81 15.14 -15.48
N TRP A 113 15.85 14.28 -14.47
CA TRP A 113 14.67 13.69 -13.85
C TRP A 113 14.08 14.66 -12.84
N ARG A 114 12.78 14.90 -12.93
CA ARG A 114 12.03 15.74 -12.00
C ARG A 114 11.02 14.88 -11.25
N LEU A 115 11.18 14.81 -9.94
CA LEU A 115 10.24 14.17 -9.03
C LEU A 115 9.52 15.25 -8.24
N GLN A 116 8.20 15.31 -8.35
CA GLN A 116 7.37 16.17 -7.49
C GLN A 116 6.65 15.29 -6.47
N SER A 117 6.77 15.62 -5.19
CA SER A 117 6.05 14.94 -4.11
C SER A 117 4.99 15.86 -3.54
N SER A 118 3.78 15.34 -3.31
CA SER A 118 2.71 16.09 -2.63
C SER A 118 2.03 15.18 -1.62
N GLN A 119 1.79 15.72 -0.43
CA GLN A 119 1.15 15.02 0.67
C GLN A 119 -0.18 15.71 0.94
N GLU A 120 -1.29 14.99 0.85
CA GLU A 120 -2.62 15.54 1.14
C GLU A 120 -2.91 15.61 2.66
N SER A 121 -2.03 15.01 3.46
CA SER A 121 -2.36 14.49 4.78
C SER A 121 -2.25 15.46 5.96
N SER A 122 -1.93 16.74 5.72
CA SER A 122 -1.65 17.68 6.79
C SER A 122 -2.76 18.74 6.89
N LYS A 123 -3.79 18.45 7.67
CA LYS A 123 -4.83 19.44 8.07
C LYS A 123 -4.30 20.69 8.79
N HIS A 124 -2.98 20.84 8.97
CA HIS A 124 -2.35 21.91 9.75
C HIS A 124 -1.05 22.49 9.16
N THR A 125 -0.79 22.38 7.86
CA THR A 125 0.39 23.07 7.28
C THR A 125 0.07 23.63 5.91
N ASP A 126 -0.02 24.96 5.81
CA ASP A 126 -0.30 25.76 4.61
C ASP A 126 0.83 25.74 3.55
N SER A 127 1.62 24.67 3.48
CA SER A 127 2.74 24.49 2.57
C SER A 127 2.49 23.37 1.56
N SER A 128 1.31 23.34 0.94
CA SER A 128 0.94 22.39 -0.12
C SER A 128 1.50 22.78 -1.51
N GLN A 129 2.71 23.36 -1.55
CA GLN A 129 3.53 23.36 -2.77
C GLN A 129 4.39 22.10 -2.73
N GLY A 130 4.01 21.10 -3.52
CA GLY A 130 4.77 19.86 -3.59
C GLY A 130 6.24 20.12 -3.93
N LEU A 131 7.15 19.58 -3.12
CA LEU A 131 8.59 19.76 -3.30
C LEU A 131 9.00 19.05 -4.59
N ALA A 132 9.47 19.84 -5.57
CA ALA A 132 10.08 19.36 -6.79
C ALA A 132 11.58 19.18 -6.56
N GLN A 133 12.06 17.96 -6.73
CA GLN A 133 13.49 17.63 -6.68
C GLN A 133 13.95 17.18 -8.07
N TYR A 134 15.22 17.44 -8.35
CA TYR A 134 15.84 17.17 -9.64
C TYR A 134 16.97 16.15 -9.45
N PHE A 135 17.06 15.18 -10.35
CA PHE A 135 18.04 14.10 -10.31
C PHE A 135 18.68 13.87 -11.68
N ASP A 136 19.90 13.38 -11.68
CA ASP A 136 20.63 13.03 -12.90
C ASP A 136 20.37 11.59 -13.34
N SER A 137 19.92 10.72 -12.42
CA SER A 137 19.59 9.32 -12.67
C SER A 137 18.18 8.95 -12.20
N LEU A 138 17.55 8.02 -12.91
CA LEU A 138 16.27 7.41 -12.55
C LEU A 138 16.35 6.70 -11.21
N ASP A 139 17.45 5.97 -10.96
CA ASP A 139 17.62 5.20 -9.72
C ASP A 139 17.66 6.11 -8.49
N GLN A 140 18.26 7.30 -8.62
CA GLN A 140 18.28 8.30 -7.55
C GLN A 140 16.88 8.86 -7.27
N ALA A 141 16.09 9.11 -8.33
CA ALA A 141 14.72 9.55 -8.18
C ALA A 141 13.85 8.46 -7.51
N LEU A 142 14.04 7.20 -7.91
CA LEU A 142 13.34 6.05 -7.32
C LEU A 142 13.75 5.80 -5.87
N ALA A 143 15.02 5.96 -5.52
CA ALA A 143 15.50 5.77 -4.14
C ALA A 143 14.77 6.65 -3.13
N LEU A 144 14.34 7.86 -3.52
CA LEU A 144 13.51 8.71 -2.66
C LEU A 144 12.07 8.21 -2.50
N MET A 145 11.53 7.53 -3.51
CA MET A 145 10.18 6.95 -3.44
C MET A 145 10.17 5.64 -2.66
N GLN A 146 11.29 4.91 -2.71
CA GLN A 146 11.50 3.63 -2.04
C GLN A 146 11.47 3.74 -0.50
N ARG A 147 11.74 4.93 0.05
CA ARG A 147 11.74 5.18 1.49
C ARG A 147 10.73 6.26 1.87
N ILE A 148 9.67 5.85 2.55
CA ILE A 148 8.69 6.73 3.17
C ILE A 148 8.96 6.74 4.67
N SER A 149 9.27 7.89 5.24
CA SER A 149 9.48 8.05 6.69
C SER A 149 8.45 8.98 7.31
N ASN A 150 8.02 8.65 8.54
CA ASN A 150 7.16 9.46 9.42
C ASN A 150 6.00 10.14 8.69
N TRP A 151 5.34 9.41 7.79
CA TRP A 151 4.20 9.95 7.07
C TRP A 151 3.00 10.00 8.00
N ARG A 152 2.68 11.20 8.50
CA ARG A 152 1.47 11.43 9.31
C ARG A 152 0.22 11.27 8.46
N ILE A 153 -0.62 10.30 8.80
CA ILE A 153 -1.85 9.95 8.07
C ILE A 153 -3.13 10.43 8.76
N GLY A 154 -3.05 10.73 10.05
CA GLY A 154 -4.19 11.17 10.84
C GLY A 154 -3.86 11.30 12.31
N GLU A 155 -4.90 11.36 13.14
CA GLU A 155 -4.76 11.49 14.59
C GLU A 155 -5.40 10.32 15.31
N ARG A 156 -4.83 9.96 16.46
CA ARG A 156 -5.35 8.91 17.36
C ARG A 156 -6.77 9.21 17.85
N SER A 157 -7.17 10.48 17.90
CA SER A 157 -8.51 10.96 18.25
C SER A 157 -9.59 10.43 17.30
N GLN A 158 -9.24 10.15 16.04
CA GLN A 158 -10.16 9.62 15.02
C GLN A 158 -10.40 8.12 15.18
N LEU A 159 -9.54 7.42 15.93
CA LEU A 159 -9.62 5.99 16.18
C LEU A 159 -10.33 5.72 17.52
N ALA A 160 -11.31 4.83 17.52
CA ALA A 160 -11.90 4.33 18.77
C ALA A 160 -10.89 3.52 19.61
N ARG A 161 -10.99 3.61 20.94
CA ARG A 161 -10.24 2.76 21.87
C ARG A 161 -10.76 1.32 21.83
N ASP A 162 -9.85 0.37 22.06
CA ASP A 162 -10.13 -1.08 22.17
C ASP A 162 -10.83 -1.72 20.96
N GLN A 163 -10.62 -1.14 19.77
CA GLN A 163 -11.11 -1.70 18.51
C GLN A 163 -9.92 -2.23 17.70
N ALA A 164 -10.13 -3.37 17.03
CA ALA A 164 -9.19 -3.88 16.05
C ALA A 164 -9.29 -3.07 14.76
N TYR A 165 -8.14 -2.71 14.19
CA TYR A 165 -8.04 -2.07 12.89
C TYR A 165 -7.25 -2.96 11.94
N VAL A 166 -7.58 -2.85 10.66
CA VAL A 166 -6.77 -3.37 9.56
C VAL A 166 -6.08 -2.18 8.94
N ALA A 167 -4.77 -2.15 9.12
CA ALA A 167 -3.90 -1.20 8.47
C ALA A 167 -3.56 -1.72 7.07
N ARG A 168 -3.78 -0.90 6.06
CA ARG A 168 -3.55 -1.27 4.68
C ARG A 168 -2.75 -0.17 3.99
N PHE A 169 -1.58 -0.54 3.51
CA PHE A 169 -0.71 0.29 2.70
C PHE A 169 -0.72 -0.25 1.28
N SER A 170 -0.85 0.64 0.31
CA SER A 170 -0.64 0.30 -1.08
C SER A 170 0.09 1.41 -1.81
N LEU A 171 1.04 1.06 -2.67
CA LEU A 171 1.65 1.97 -3.63
C LEU A 171 1.37 1.43 -5.02
N GLY A 172 0.92 2.28 -5.93
CA GLY A 172 0.87 1.91 -7.33
C GLY A 172 0.88 3.09 -8.28
N VAL A 173 0.81 2.78 -9.57
CA VAL A 173 0.68 3.80 -10.63
C VAL A 173 -0.78 4.16 -10.84
N ASP A 174 -1.07 5.46 -10.92
CA ASP A 174 -2.39 5.98 -11.26
C ASP A 174 -2.57 5.97 -12.78
N GLN A 175 -3.23 4.92 -13.28
CA GLN A 175 -3.48 4.72 -14.71
C GLN A 175 -4.56 5.66 -15.26
N GLU A 176 -5.44 6.22 -14.41
CA GLU A 176 -6.50 7.13 -14.85
C GLU A 176 -5.93 8.44 -15.39
N ARG A 177 -4.74 8.82 -14.92
CA ARG A 177 -4.01 10.02 -15.35
C ARG A 177 -3.12 9.78 -16.58
N LEU A 178 -3.01 8.55 -17.06
CA LEU A 178 -2.27 8.28 -18.29
C LEU A 178 -3.03 8.85 -19.50
N PRO A 179 -2.33 9.42 -20.50
CA PRO A 179 -2.95 9.81 -21.76
C PRO A 179 -3.75 8.64 -22.36
N ARG A 180 -4.94 8.92 -22.91
CA ARG A 180 -5.84 7.88 -23.47
C ARG A 180 -5.16 6.86 -24.40
N PRO A 181 -4.19 7.22 -25.26
CA PRO A 181 -3.48 6.22 -26.07
C PRO A 181 -2.75 5.16 -25.25
N LEU A 182 -2.17 5.52 -24.10
CA LEU A 182 -1.45 4.59 -23.22
C LEU A 182 -2.39 3.76 -22.33
N GLN A 183 -3.63 4.22 -22.12
CA GLN A 183 -4.63 3.45 -21.36
C GLN A 183 -4.95 2.10 -22.05
N PHE A 184 -4.93 2.05 -23.38
CA PHE A 184 -5.14 0.81 -24.13
C PHE A 184 -3.98 -0.19 -24.00
N ASP A 185 -2.75 0.30 -23.88
CA ASP A 185 -1.55 -0.53 -23.67
C ASP A 185 -1.55 -1.15 -22.27
N ALA A 186 -1.97 -0.36 -21.25
CA ALA A 186 -2.14 -0.81 -19.87
C ALA A 186 -3.24 -1.88 -19.67
N GLN A 187 -4.25 -1.94 -20.55
CA GLN A 187 -5.36 -2.89 -20.44
C GLN A 187 -5.04 -4.28 -21.03
N GLY A 188 -4.07 -4.36 -21.94
CA GLY A 188 -3.73 -5.59 -22.68
C GLY A 188 -2.44 -6.28 -22.23
N ARG A 189 -1.49 -5.53 -21.65
CA ARG A 189 -0.23 -6.04 -21.08
C ARG A 189 -0.05 -5.47 -19.68
N ASN A 190 0.46 -6.28 -18.73
CA ASN A 190 0.86 -5.87 -17.36
C ASN A 190 2.03 -4.85 -17.33
N ASP A 191 2.27 -4.17 -18.45
CA ASP A 191 3.33 -3.19 -18.65
C ASP A 191 3.20 -1.97 -17.72
N TRP A 192 1.99 -1.65 -17.27
CA TRP A 192 1.71 -0.55 -16.35
C TRP A 192 1.21 -1.03 -14.99
N ASP A 193 1.29 -2.35 -14.74
CA ASP A 193 0.94 -2.94 -13.44
C ASP A 193 2.15 -2.83 -12.51
N LEU A 194 2.16 -1.76 -11.72
CA LEU A 194 3.00 -1.63 -10.54
C LEU A 194 2.06 -1.40 -9.39
N LEU A 195 1.87 -2.45 -8.59
CA LEU A 195 1.06 -2.40 -7.38
C LEU A 195 1.76 -3.18 -6.28
N LEU A 196 2.19 -2.45 -5.26
CA LEU A 196 2.67 -3.00 -4.00
C LEU A 196 1.56 -2.85 -2.96
N ARG A 197 1.21 -3.93 -2.27
CA ARG A 197 0.21 -3.90 -1.21
C ARG A 197 0.72 -4.64 0.03
N ALA A 198 0.60 -4.01 1.18
CA ALA A 198 0.67 -4.65 2.48
C ALA A 198 -0.64 -4.44 3.23
N SER A 199 -1.10 -5.49 3.89
CA SER A 199 -2.16 -5.39 4.87
C SER A 199 -1.69 -6.03 6.17
N GLU A 200 -1.72 -5.25 7.24
CA GLU A 200 -1.43 -5.72 8.58
C GLU A 200 -2.68 -5.55 9.43
N SER A 201 -3.18 -6.64 10.01
CA SER A 201 -4.21 -6.58 11.03
C SER A 201 -3.56 -6.17 12.35
N ALA A 202 -3.42 -4.87 12.57
CA ALA A 202 -2.92 -4.35 13.83
C ALA A 202 -4.09 -3.90 14.71
N VAL A 203 -4.29 -4.57 15.85
CA VAL A 203 -4.94 -3.87 16.97
C VAL A 203 -3.96 -2.77 17.33
N LEU A 204 -4.28 -1.52 16.98
CA LEU A 204 -3.51 -0.33 17.34
C LEU A 204 -3.62 -0.12 18.86
N LEU A 205 -3.06 -1.08 19.61
CA LEU A 205 -2.74 -0.98 21.02
C LEU A 205 -1.52 -0.08 21.11
N PRO A 206 -1.45 0.80 22.12
CA PRO A 206 -0.32 1.68 22.30
C PRO A 206 0.92 0.83 22.55
N GLN A 207 1.73 0.61 21.51
CA GLN A 207 3.09 0.12 21.67
C GLN A 207 3.92 1.32 22.13
N ALA A 208 3.85 1.60 23.43
CA ALA A 208 4.93 2.27 24.12
C ALA A 208 6.11 1.30 24.17
N GLN A 209 6.85 1.15 23.07
CA GLN A 209 8.17 0.55 23.15
C GLN A 209 9.11 1.64 23.65
N GLY A 210 9.20 1.70 24.98
CA GLY A 210 10.33 2.29 25.65
C GLY A 210 11.61 1.60 25.15
N GLY A 211 12.46 2.37 24.48
CA GLY A 211 13.85 2.01 24.27
C GLY A 211 14.56 1.99 25.61
N ALA A 212 14.46 0.88 26.33
CA ALA A 212 15.50 0.45 27.24
C ALA A 212 16.51 -0.34 26.40
N THR A 213 17.65 0.28 26.09
CA THR A 213 18.89 -0.47 25.89
C THR A 213 19.93 0.14 26.79
N GLN A 214 20.31 -0.70 27.76
CA GLN A 214 21.56 -0.71 28.51
C GLN A 214 22.78 -0.66 27.58
#